data_AF-A0A2J6J831-F1
#
_entry.id   AF-A0A2J6J831-F1
#
_cell.length_a   1.000
_cell.length_b   1.000
_cell.length_c   1.000
_cell.angle_alpha   90.00
_cell.angle_beta   90.00
_cell.angle_gamma   90.00
#
_symmetry.space_group_name_H-M   'P 1'
#
loop_
_entity.id
_entity.type
_entity.pdbx_description
1 polymer ?
#
loop_
_entity_poly.entity_id
_entity_poly.type
_entity_poly.pdbx_seq_one_letter_code
_entity_poly.pdbx_strand_id
1 'polypeptide(L)'
;MEKVWRCTVCGYLHTGDQPPENCPICGVDALKFELEKHPEQAAGADTPARSTGFVAEMWKTFVLHAVAAHFPNGMLPAAAIFLGLFFYYGAQGFEATAFHLVAFCTLVTPVVLLSGLRDWQAHFGGAAGGVFRRKIILAVLLLVFGIAAVSLRYSAGSWQGLQGWGQLIYLLLIAGMLGCVTLLGHYGGQLVFMHKTETIRT
;
A
#
# COMPACT_ATOMS: atom_id res chain seq x y z
N MET A 1 8.75 2.90 38.37
CA MET A 1 9.11 2.82 36.94
C MET A 1 8.00 2.06 36.28
N GLU A 2 7.28 2.69 35.36
CA GLU A 2 6.28 1.98 34.55
C GLU A 2 7.01 1.04 33.58
N LYS A 3 6.49 -0.18 33.43
CA LYS A 3 7.04 -1.18 32.53
C LYS A 3 6.72 -0.78 31.08
N VAL A 4 7.70 -0.95 30.19
CA VAL A 4 7.49 -0.75 28.75
C VAL A 4 7.47 -2.12 28.08
N TRP A 5 6.39 -2.38 27.37
CA TRP A 5 6.16 -3.62 26.62
C TRP A 5 6.28 -3.32 25.13
N ARG A 6 7.21 -3.99 24.45
CA ARG A 6 7.39 -3.88 23.01
C ARG A 6 6.73 -5.04 22.31
N CYS A 7 5.82 -4.74 21.39
CA CYS A 7 5.30 -5.72 20.44
C CYS A 7 6.43 -6.20 19.53
N THR A 8 6.76 -7.48 19.63
CA THR A 8 7.80 -8.16 18.82
C THR A 8 7.48 -8.22 17.33
N VAL A 9 6.22 -7.93 16.95
CA VAL A 9 5.75 -8.00 15.57
C VAL A 9 5.86 -6.67 14.84
N CYS A 10 5.49 -5.57 15.47
CA CYS A 10 5.45 -4.25 14.81
C CYS A 10 6.28 -3.16 15.51
N GLY A 11 6.93 -3.47 16.63
CA GLY A 11 7.73 -2.51 17.40
C GLY A 11 6.90 -1.53 18.23
N TYR A 12 5.58 -1.71 18.34
CA TYR A 12 4.71 -0.90 19.18
C TYR A 12 5.15 -0.94 20.66
N LEU A 13 5.27 0.22 21.31
CA LEU A 13 5.63 0.35 22.71
C LEU A 13 4.40 0.71 23.54
N HIS A 14 4.11 -0.11 24.54
CA HIS A 14 3.03 0.12 25.50
C HIS A 14 3.62 0.35 26.89
N THR A 15 3.28 1.47 27.51
CA THR A 15 3.64 1.76 28.90
C THR A 15 2.50 1.35 29.82
N GLY A 16 2.76 0.45 30.75
CA GLY A 16 1.76 -0.07 31.68
C GLY A 16 2.21 -1.34 32.41
N ASP A 17 1.48 -1.75 33.43
CA ASP A 17 1.85 -2.94 34.21
C ASP A 17 1.78 -4.25 33.43
N GLN A 18 0.91 -4.30 32.41
CA GLN A 18 0.67 -5.45 31.53
C GLN A 18 0.56 -4.99 30.07
N PRO A 19 0.93 -5.83 29.08
CA PRO A 19 0.70 -5.52 27.67
C PRO A 19 -0.80 -5.54 27.34
N PRO A 20 -1.24 -4.80 26.30
CA PRO A 20 -2.63 -4.79 25.88
C PRO A 20 -3.06 -6.16 25.31
N GLU A 21 -4.34 -6.53 25.46
CA GLU A 21 -4.89 -7.81 24.97
C GLU A 21 -4.60 -8.03 23.49
N ASN A 22 -4.79 -6.99 22.67
CA ASN A 22 -4.36 -6.97 21.28
C ASN A 22 -3.53 -5.72 21.02
N CYS A 23 -2.44 -5.87 20.25
CA CYS A 23 -1.64 -4.75 19.81
C CYS A 23 -2.50 -3.78 18.99
N PRO A 24 -2.60 -2.49 19.37
CA PRO A 24 -3.44 -1.51 18.66
C PRO A 24 -2.95 -1.25 17.22
N ILE A 25 -1.69 -1.55 16.92
CA ILE A 25 -1.08 -1.31 15.61
C ILE A 25 -1.31 -2.48 14.66
N CYS A 26 -0.89 -3.69 15.06
CA CYS A 26 -0.92 -4.86 14.18
C CYS A 26 -1.98 -5.90 14.55
N GLY A 27 -2.66 -5.77 15.69
CA GLY A 27 -3.76 -6.64 16.11
C GLY A 27 -3.35 -8.02 16.62
N VAL A 28 -2.06 -8.28 16.82
CA VAL A 28 -1.58 -9.55 17.43
C VAL A 28 -1.85 -9.57 18.93
N ASP A 29 -1.99 -10.76 19.50
CA ASP A 29 -2.29 -10.93 20.92
C ASP A 29 -1.14 -10.47 21.84
N ALA A 30 -1.48 -10.19 23.10
CA ALA A 30 -0.58 -9.81 24.19
C ALA A 30 0.67 -10.71 24.31
N LEU A 31 0.56 -11.98 23.91
CA LEU A 31 1.65 -12.96 23.89
C LEU A 31 2.83 -12.55 22.99
N LYS A 32 2.62 -11.63 22.06
CA LYS A 32 3.67 -11.09 21.19
C LYS A 32 4.35 -9.85 21.77
N PHE A 33 4.14 -9.52 23.03
CA PHE A 33 4.84 -8.43 23.72
C PHE A 33 5.97 -8.95 24.59
N GLU A 34 7.10 -8.25 24.55
CA GLU A 34 8.25 -8.49 25.41
C GLU A 34 8.55 -7.25 26.25
N LEU A 35 8.98 -7.47 27.49
CA LEU A 35 9.39 -6.39 28.38
C LEU A 35 10.71 -5.79 27.87
N GLU A 36 10.73 -4.49 27.60
CA GLU A 36 11.91 -3.80 27.11
C GLU A 36 12.86 -3.47 28.29
N LYS A 37 14.11 -3.92 28.19
CA LYS A 37 15.06 -3.94 29.31
C LYS A 37 15.94 -2.69 29.43
N HIS A 38 15.62 -1.58 28.79
CA HIS A 38 16.45 -0.37 28.89
C HIS A 38 15.64 0.92 28.79
N PRO A 39 15.60 1.76 29.84
CA PRO A 39 15.40 3.18 29.65
C PRO A 39 16.73 3.77 29.15
N GLU A 40 16.66 4.67 28.16
CA GLU A 40 17.77 5.55 27.75
C GLU A 40 18.87 4.93 26.86
N GLN A 41 18.68 5.02 25.53
CA GLN A 41 19.71 5.43 24.56
C GLN A 41 19.09 5.64 23.16
N ALA A 42 18.53 6.83 22.96
CA ALA A 42 18.48 7.48 21.67
C ALA A 42 19.67 8.44 21.59
N ALA A 43 20.78 8.03 21.00
CA ALA A 43 21.85 8.90 20.50
C ALA A 43 22.76 8.08 19.58
N GLY A 44 22.97 8.60 18.37
CA GLY A 44 23.52 7.84 17.25
C GLY A 44 24.98 7.39 17.38
N ALA A 45 25.31 6.44 16.51
CA ALA A 45 26.68 6.11 16.14
C ALA A 45 26.71 5.84 14.62
N ASP A 46 26.65 6.91 13.84
CA ASP A 46 27.05 6.88 12.43
C ASP A 46 28.55 6.60 12.36
N THR A 47 28.90 5.42 11.88
CA THR A 47 30.28 5.10 11.48
C THR A 47 30.39 5.36 9.98
N PRO A 48 31.28 6.23 9.48
CA PRO A 48 31.39 6.47 8.04
C PRO A 48 32.19 5.34 7.41
N ALA A 49 31.50 4.26 7.02
CA ALA A 49 32.11 3.11 6.38
C ALA A 49 31.71 3.03 4.89
N ARG A 50 32.65 3.51 4.07
CA ARG A 50 32.95 3.04 2.70
C ARG A 50 31.96 3.45 1.62
N SER A 51 32.42 4.31 0.70
CA SER A 51 31.77 4.69 -0.55
C SER A 51 31.46 3.45 -1.39
N THR A 52 30.30 2.83 -1.15
CA THR A 52 29.71 1.92 -2.12
C THR A 52 29.18 2.82 -3.24
N GLY A 53 29.62 2.59 -4.48
CA GLY A 53 29.29 3.47 -5.60
C GLY A 53 27.78 3.79 -5.64
N PHE A 54 27.41 5.00 -6.07
CA PHE A 54 26.05 5.54 -6.06
C PHE A 54 24.94 4.53 -6.39
N VAL A 55 25.18 3.63 -7.35
CA VAL A 55 24.25 2.54 -7.72
C VAL A 55 24.05 1.52 -6.59
N ALA A 56 25.09 1.11 -5.88
CA ALA A 56 25.01 0.18 -4.76
C ALA A 56 24.34 0.82 -3.52
N GLU A 57 24.52 2.12 -3.29
CA GLU A 57 23.75 2.86 -2.28
C GLU A 57 22.28 3.00 -2.69
N MET A 58 22.04 3.39 -3.95
CA MET A 58 20.70 3.49 -4.51
C MET A 58 19.95 2.15 -4.39
N TRP A 59 20.58 1.02 -4.71
CA TRP A 59 20.00 -0.32 -4.55
C TRP A 59 19.72 -0.71 -3.09
N LYS A 60 20.51 -0.24 -2.11
CA LYS A 60 20.24 -0.48 -0.68
C LYS A 60 19.04 0.32 -0.17
N THR A 61 18.80 1.51 -0.72
CA THR A 61 17.68 2.39 -0.34
C THR A 61 16.43 2.14 -1.19
N PHE A 62 16.56 1.46 -2.33
CA PHE A 62 15.44 1.18 -3.23
C PHE A 62 14.53 0.09 -2.67
N VAL A 63 13.53 0.52 -1.89
CA VAL A 63 12.43 -0.36 -1.47
C VAL A 63 11.50 -0.54 -2.68
N LEU A 64 11.80 -1.56 -3.50
CA LEU A 64 11.02 -1.90 -4.70
C LEU A 64 9.52 -1.97 -4.42
N HIS A 65 9.11 -2.48 -3.26
CA HIS A 65 7.71 -2.49 -2.84
C HIS A 65 7.12 -1.08 -2.70
N ALA A 66 7.85 -0.15 -2.07
CA ALA A 66 7.41 1.22 -1.91
C ALA A 66 7.24 1.88 -3.28
N VAL A 67 8.26 1.87 -4.13
CA VAL A 67 8.18 2.46 -5.48
C VAL A 67 7.06 1.82 -6.31
N ALA A 68 6.95 0.50 -6.27
CA ALA A 68 5.93 -0.23 -7.00
C ALA A 68 4.51 0.13 -6.50
N ALA A 69 4.30 0.22 -5.19
CA ALA A 69 3.01 0.50 -4.58
C ALA A 69 2.51 1.94 -4.84
N HIS A 70 3.41 2.87 -5.16
CA HIS A 70 3.02 4.24 -5.52
C HIS A 70 2.49 4.34 -6.95
N PHE A 71 2.80 3.39 -7.85
CA PHE A 71 2.27 3.42 -9.21
C PHE A 71 0.74 3.35 -9.23
N PRO A 72 0.06 2.34 -8.65
CA PRO A 72 -1.41 2.36 -8.58
C PRO A 72 -1.96 3.63 -7.95
N ASN A 73 -1.35 4.08 -6.83
CA ASN A 73 -1.79 5.26 -6.08
C ASN A 73 -1.74 6.55 -6.90
N GLY A 74 -0.79 6.69 -7.83
CA GLY A 74 -0.70 7.85 -8.72
C GLY A 74 -1.46 7.67 -10.03
N MET A 75 -1.36 6.48 -10.63
CA MET A 75 -1.87 6.21 -11.98
C MET A 75 -3.38 6.12 -12.05
N LEU A 76 -4.05 5.59 -11.02
CA LEU A 76 -5.51 5.50 -11.04
C LEU A 76 -6.20 6.85 -10.88
N PRO A 77 -5.79 7.74 -9.94
CA PRO A 77 -6.30 9.11 -9.92
C PRO A 77 -6.02 9.86 -11.22
N ALA A 78 -4.82 9.69 -11.80
CA ALA A 78 -4.50 10.27 -13.10
C ALA A 78 -5.44 9.73 -14.19
N ALA A 79 -5.68 8.43 -14.25
CA ALA A 79 -6.61 7.82 -15.20
C ALA A 79 -8.03 8.38 -15.05
N ALA A 80 -8.50 8.60 -13.82
CA ALA A 80 -9.80 9.20 -13.54
C ALA A 80 -9.88 10.66 -14.05
N ILE A 81 -8.81 11.44 -13.86
CA ILE A 81 -8.71 12.80 -14.39
C ILE A 81 -8.75 12.78 -15.92
N PHE A 82 -7.97 11.92 -16.57
CA PHE A 82 -7.99 11.77 -18.03
C PHE A 82 -9.36 11.33 -18.55
N LEU A 83 -10.06 10.45 -17.84
CA LEU A 83 -11.42 10.08 -18.21
C LEU A 83 -12.41 11.26 -18.05
N GLY A 84 -12.24 12.09 -17.01
CA GLY A 84 -12.99 13.34 -16.86
C GLY A 84 -12.72 14.34 -17.98
N LEU A 85 -11.46 14.50 -18.39
CA LEU A 85 -11.07 15.33 -19.54
C LEU A 85 -11.66 14.82 -20.85
N PHE A 86 -11.72 13.49 -21.03
CA PHE A 86 -12.42 12.89 -22.16
C PHE A 86 -13.91 13.27 -22.18
N PHE A 87 -14.61 13.19 -21.04
CA PHE A 87 -16.03 13.58 -20.99
C PHE A 87 -16.25 15.07 -21.20
N TYR A 88 -15.31 15.92 -20.79
CA TYR A 88 -15.42 17.36 -20.95
C TYR A 88 -15.08 17.83 -22.37
N TYR A 89 -14.02 17.32 -22.98
CA TYR A 89 -13.52 17.77 -24.29
C TYR A 89 -13.91 16.87 -25.47
N GLY A 90 -14.32 15.62 -25.22
CA GLY A 90 -14.65 14.64 -26.26
C GLY A 90 -13.45 14.09 -27.05
N ALA A 91 -12.22 14.48 -26.71
CA ALA A 91 -11.02 14.06 -27.43
C ALA A 91 -10.61 12.61 -27.07
N GLN A 92 -10.60 11.72 -28.06
CA GLN A 92 -10.31 10.28 -27.88
C GLN A 92 -8.92 10.01 -27.27
N GLY A 93 -7.96 10.92 -27.45
CA GLY A 93 -6.62 10.78 -26.86
C GLY A 93 -6.64 10.71 -25.33
N PHE A 94 -7.55 11.41 -24.66
CA PHE A 94 -7.67 11.37 -23.20
C PHE A 94 -8.18 10.02 -22.70
N GLU A 95 -9.16 9.45 -23.39
CA GLU A 95 -9.71 8.14 -23.07
C GLU A 95 -8.68 7.03 -23.29
N ALA A 96 -7.96 7.06 -24.41
CA ALA A 96 -6.86 6.16 -24.65
C ALA A 96 -5.80 6.27 -23.55
N THR A 97 -5.44 7.50 -23.13
CA THR A 97 -4.48 7.72 -22.03
C THR A 97 -4.97 7.09 -20.72
N ALA A 98 -6.24 7.28 -20.36
CA ALA A 98 -6.83 6.65 -19.17
C ALA A 98 -6.73 5.12 -19.25
N PHE A 99 -7.03 4.52 -20.40
CA PHE A 99 -6.88 3.08 -20.62
C PHE A 99 -5.43 2.59 -20.42
N HIS A 100 -4.44 3.27 -21.00
CA HIS A 100 -3.04 2.89 -20.84
C HIS A 100 -2.58 2.95 -19.38
N LEU A 101 -3.01 3.96 -18.63
CA LEU A 101 -2.70 4.09 -17.20
C LEU A 101 -3.31 2.93 -16.39
N VAL A 102 -4.56 2.56 -16.67
CA VAL A 102 -5.23 1.42 -16.03
C VAL A 102 -4.55 0.10 -16.40
N ALA A 103 -4.16 -0.08 -17.67
CA ALA A 103 -3.45 -1.27 -18.14
C ALA A 103 -2.08 -1.42 -17.46
N PHE A 104 -1.30 -0.34 -17.41
CA PHE A 104 -0.01 -0.35 -16.74
C PHE A 104 -0.14 -0.57 -15.22
N CYS A 105 -1.11 0.07 -14.57
CA CYS A 105 -1.42 -0.18 -13.16
C CYS A 105 -1.74 -1.67 -12.92
N THR A 106 -2.56 -2.28 -13.77
CA THR A 106 -2.92 -3.70 -13.68
C THR A 106 -1.70 -4.59 -13.85
N LEU A 107 -0.81 -4.27 -14.80
CA LEU A 107 0.43 -5.01 -15.03
C LEU A 107 1.41 -4.94 -13.85
N VAL A 108 1.50 -3.80 -13.17
CA VAL A 108 2.40 -3.61 -12.03
C VAL A 108 1.82 -4.20 -10.73
N THR A 109 0.50 -4.32 -10.62
CA THR A 109 -0.18 -4.80 -9.40
C THR A 109 0.31 -6.18 -8.90
N PRO A 110 0.58 -7.20 -9.75
CA PRO A 110 1.18 -8.46 -9.30
C PRO A 110 2.54 -8.27 -8.62
N VAL A 111 3.39 -7.37 -9.15
CA VAL A 111 4.70 -7.07 -8.56
C VAL A 111 4.51 -6.41 -7.19
N VAL A 112 3.55 -5.50 -7.06
CA VAL A 112 3.20 -4.86 -5.78
C VAL A 112 2.70 -5.88 -4.77
N LEU A 113 1.82 -6.79 -5.18
CA LEU A 113 1.26 -7.84 -4.31
C LEU A 113 2.36 -8.78 -3.82
N LEU A 114 3.19 -9.31 -4.71
CA LEU A 114 4.27 -10.24 -4.37
C LEU A 114 5.33 -9.59 -3.49
N SER A 115 5.75 -8.37 -3.84
CA SER A 115 6.71 -7.61 -3.03
C SER A 115 6.14 -7.28 -1.65
N GLY A 116 4.84 -6.97 -1.55
CA GLY A 116 4.16 -6.72 -0.27
C GLY A 116 4.03 -7.97 0.59
N LEU A 117 3.79 -9.14 -0.01
CA LEU A 117 3.75 -10.42 0.71
C LEU A 117 5.13 -10.78 1.27
N ARG A 118 6.20 -10.59 0.47
CA ARG A 118 7.58 -10.79 0.91
C ARG A 118 7.94 -9.84 2.05
N ASP A 119 7.58 -8.57 1.94
CA ASP A 119 7.84 -7.56 2.96
C ASP A 119 7.11 -7.86 4.27
N TRP A 120 5.85 -8.28 4.17
CA TRP A 120 5.06 -8.74 5.31
C TRP A 120 5.70 -9.94 6.02
N GLN A 121 6.18 -10.93 5.27
CA GLN A 121 6.87 -12.09 5.85
C GLN A 121 8.21 -11.70 6.49
N ALA A 122 9.00 -10.84 5.84
CA ALA A 122 10.33 -10.45 6.31
C ALA A 122 10.27 -9.60 7.59
N HIS A 123 9.36 -8.63 7.67
CA HIS A 123 9.32 -7.67 8.78
C HIS A 123 8.34 -8.03 9.89
N PHE A 124 7.26 -8.77 9.58
CA PHE A 124 6.19 -9.08 10.54
C PHE A 124 6.04 -10.57 10.83
N GLY A 125 6.96 -11.40 10.33
CA GLY A 125 6.99 -12.85 10.59
C GLY A 125 5.73 -13.59 10.12
N GLY A 126 4.99 -13.03 9.15
CA GLY A 126 3.71 -13.59 8.70
C GLY A 126 2.58 -13.49 9.74
N ALA A 127 2.72 -12.62 10.74
CA ALA A 127 1.68 -12.44 11.75
C ALA A 127 0.38 -11.93 11.11
N ALA A 128 -0.72 -12.62 11.41
CA ALA A 128 -2.03 -12.36 10.84
C ALA A 128 -2.71 -11.14 11.51
N GLY A 129 -2.23 -9.94 11.20
CA GLY A 129 -2.86 -8.70 11.62
C GLY A 129 -4.09 -8.34 10.79
N GLY A 130 -5.13 -7.77 11.42
CA GLY A 130 -6.35 -7.35 10.75
C GLY A 130 -6.12 -6.35 9.60
N VAL A 131 -5.11 -5.49 9.74
CA VAL A 131 -4.71 -4.51 8.71
C VAL A 131 -4.07 -5.19 7.49
N PHE A 132 -3.19 -6.16 7.70
CA PHE A 132 -2.53 -6.88 6.61
C PHE A 132 -3.53 -7.69 5.77
N ARG A 133 -4.48 -8.37 6.42
CA ARG A 133 -5.55 -9.10 5.72
C ARG A 133 -6.36 -8.18 4.82
N ARG A 134 -6.73 -6.98 5.31
CA ARG A 134 -7.45 -5.98 4.51
C ARG A 134 -6.61 -5.49 3.31
N LYS A 135 -5.33 -5.22 3.50
CA LYS A 135 -4.43 -4.80 2.41
C LYS A 135 -4.31 -5.87 1.33
N ILE A 136 -4.15 -7.15 1.70
CA ILE A 136 -4.08 -8.26 0.74
C ILE A 136 -5.39 -8.38 -0.04
N ILE A 137 -6.55 -8.35 0.63
CA ILE A 137 -7.86 -8.40 -0.02
C ILE A 137 -8.02 -7.25 -1.02
N LEU A 138 -7.69 -6.02 -0.61
CA LEU A 138 -7.80 -4.84 -1.48
C LEU A 138 -6.85 -4.91 -2.68
N ALA A 139 -5.63 -5.42 -2.51
CA ALA A 139 -4.68 -5.58 -3.62
C ALA A 139 -5.13 -6.67 -4.62
N VAL A 140 -5.74 -7.76 -4.12
CA VAL A 140 -6.35 -8.79 -4.99
C VAL A 140 -7.57 -8.23 -5.73
N LEU A 141 -8.46 -7.51 -5.04
CA LEU A 141 -9.61 -6.86 -5.68
C LEU A 141 -9.18 -5.85 -6.74
N LEU A 142 -8.15 -5.05 -6.45
CA LEU A 142 -7.55 -4.11 -7.40
C LEU A 142 -7.07 -4.83 -8.66
N LEU A 143 -6.39 -5.97 -8.52
CA LEU A 143 -5.94 -6.78 -9.65
C LEU A 143 -7.10 -7.35 -10.46
N VAL A 144 -8.11 -7.90 -9.79
CA VAL A 144 -9.30 -8.48 -10.44
C VAL A 144 -10.07 -7.42 -11.21
N PHE A 145 -10.33 -6.27 -10.59
CA PHE A 145 -11.01 -5.16 -11.26
C PHE A 145 -10.17 -4.59 -12.40
N GLY A 146 -8.85 -4.49 -12.24
CA GLY A 146 -7.93 -4.07 -13.29
C GLY A 146 -7.97 -5.01 -14.51
N ILE A 147 -7.82 -6.31 -14.30
CA ILE A 147 -7.90 -7.31 -15.38
C ILE A 147 -9.26 -7.24 -16.07
N ALA A 148 -10.35 -7.16 -15.32
CA ALA A 148 -11.70 -7.05 -15.89
C ALA A 148 -11.85 -5.76 -16.71
N ALA A 149 -11.40 -4.61 -16.20
CA ALA A 149 -11.50 -3.32 -16.87
C ALA A 149 -10.68 -3.30 -18.17
N VAL A 150 -9.43 -3.77 -18.10
CA VAL A 150 -8.54 -3.87 -19.26
C VAL A 150 -9.12 -4.82 -20.31
N SER A 151 -9.59 -5.99 -19.90
CA SER A 151 -10.12 -7.00 -20.84
C SER A 151 -11.39 -6.49 -21.54
N LEU A 152 -12.32 -5.92 -20.77
CA LEU A 152 -13.55 -5.34 -21.28
C LEU A 152 -13.24 -4.21 -22.28
N ARG A 153 -12.38 -3.27 -21.89
CA ARG A 153 -12.04 -2.12 -22.72
C ARG A 153 -11.22 -2.51 -23.96
N TYR A 154 -10.32 -3.48 -23.84
CA TYR A 154 -9.55 -4.01 -24.96
C TYR A 154 -10.46 -4.70 -25.97
N SER A 155 -11.39 -5.55 -25.51
CA SER A 155 -12.36 -6.23 -26.40
C SER A 155 -13.28 -5.27 -27.14
N ALA A 156 -13.60 -4.12 -26.54
CA ALA A 156 -14.44 -3.09 -27.14
C ALA A 156 -13.69 -2.18 -28.13
N GLY A 157 -12.36 -2.13 -28.08
CA GLY A 157 -11.51 -1.30 -28.96
C GLY A 157 -11.55 0.21 -28.64
N SER A 158 -12.72 0.76 -28.29
CA SER A 158 -12.91 2.16 -27.89
C SER A 158 -13.97 2.32 -26.79
N TRP A 159 -14.07 3.52 -26.21
CA TRP A 159 -15.22 3.89 -25.36
C TRP A 159 -16.56 3.75 -26.09
N GLN A 160 -16.61 4.09 -27.38
CA GLN A 160 -17.82 3.95 -28.20
C GLN A 160 -18.18 2.48 -28.43
N GLY A 161 -17.20 1.58 -28.46
CA GLY A 161 -17.42 0.14 -28.60
C GLY A 161 -18.02 -0.52 -27.37
N LEU A 162 -17.89 0.07 -26.17
CA LEU A 162 -18.42 -0.48 -24.92
C LEU A 162 -19.95 -0.44 -24.79
N GLN A 163 -20.65 0.29 -25.68
CA GLN A 163 -22.10 0.46 -25.82
C GLN A 163 -22.99 0.06 -24.61
N GLY A 164 -23.77 1.01 -24.08
CA GLY A 164 -24.80 0.73 -23.07
C GLY A 164 -24.21 0.23 -21.75
N TRP A 165 -24.51 -1.02 -21.38
CA TRP A 165 -24.08 -1.60 -20.10
C TRP A 165 -22.57 -1.74 -19.95
N GLY A 166 -21.81 -1.92 -21.04
CA GLY A 166 -20.36 -2.04 -20.96
C GLY A 166 -19.68 -0.74 -20.50
N GLN A 167 -20.23 0.41 -20.85
CA GLN A 167 -19.74 1.71 -20.36
C GLN A 167 -19.96 1.86 -18.86
N LEU A 168 -21.15 1.50 -18.37
CA LEU A 168 -21.47 1.54 -16.93
C LEU A 168 -20.57 0.58 -16.14
N ILE A 169 -20.42 -0.66 -16.62
CA ILE A 169 -19.55 -1.66 -15.97
C ILE A 169 -18.11 -1.17 -15.93
N TYR A 170 -17.60 -0.62 -17.04
CA TYR A 170 -16.24 -0.08 -17.08
C TYR A 170 -16.05 1.05 -16.07
N LEU A 171 -16.99 2.01 -15.98
CA LEU A 171 -16.95 3.08 -14.99
C LEU A 171 -16.99 2.56 -13.55
N LEU A 172 -17.84 1.57 -13.26
CA LEU A 172 -17.91 0.94 -11.94
C LEU A 172 -16.62 0.20 -11.58
N LEU A 173 -15.97 -0.45 -12.54
CA LEU A 173 -14.66 -1.07 -12.33
C LEU A 173 -13.59 -0.02 -12.01
N ILE A 174 -13.51 1.08 -12.77
CA ILE A 174 -12.57 2.17 -12.50
C ILE A 174 -12.85 2.81 -11.12
N ALA A 175 -14.11 3.06 -10.77
CA ALA A 175 -14.50 3.56 -9.46
C ALA A 175 -14.12 2.58 -8.33
N GLY A 176 -14.32 1.28 -8.54
CA GLY A 176 -13.92 0.22 -7.61
C GLY A 176 -12.40 0.18 -7.41
N MET A 177 -11.63 0.33 -8.49
CA MET A 177 -10.16 0.43 -8.43
C MET A 177 -9.71 1.67 -7.64
N LEU A 178 -10.34 2.84 -7.86
CA LEU A 178 -10.09 4.06 -7.09
C LEU A 178 -10.40 3.87 -5.60
N GLY A 179 -11.49 3.19 -5.27
CA GLY A 179 -11.81 2.81 -3.89
C GLY A 179 -10.73 1.93 -3.27
N CYS A 180 -10.29 0.89 -4.00
CA CYS A 180 -9.25 -0.03 -3.54
C CYS A 180 -7.94 0.69 -3.25
N VAL A 181 -7.50 1.56 -4.17
CA VAL A 181 -6.21 2.25 -4.06
C VAL A 181 -6.22 3.31 -2.95
N THR A 182 -7.35 4.01 -2.76
CA THR A 182 -7.52 4.96 -1.66
C THR A 182 -7.45 4.25 -0.31
N LEU A 183 -8.13 3.12 -0.18
CA LEU A 183 -8.09 2.31 1.05
C LEU A 183 -6.71 1.68 1.28
N LEU A 184 -6.03 1.22 0.24
CA LEU A 184 -4.65 0.72 0.33
C LEU A 184 -3.70 1.81 0.84
N GLY A 185 -3.83 3.04 0.33
CA GLY A 185 -3.10 4.21 0.83
C GLY A 185 -3.40 4.50 2.29
N HIS A 186 -4.68 4.48 2.68
CA HIS A 186 -5.11 4.68 4.07
C HIS A 186 -4.51 3.63 5.02
N TYR A 187 -4.65 2.33 4.71
CA TYR A 187 -4.08 1.25 5.54
C TYR A 187 -2.55 1.22 5.50
N GLY A 188 -1.93 1.67 4.39
CA GLY A 188 -0.49 1.91 4.32
C GLY A 188 -0.04 3.01 5.29
N GLY A 189 -0.74 4.14 5.30
CA GLY A 189 -0.49 5.26 6.21
C GLY A 189 -0.68 4.87 7.67
N GLN A 190 -1.69 4.06 8.01
CA GLN A 190 -1.88 3.58 9.39
C GLN A 190 -0.65 2.84 9.92
N LEU A 191 0.00 1.98 9.12
CA LEU A 191 1.21 1.25 9.53
C LEU A 191 2.41 2.18 9.76
N VAL A 192 2.50 3.29 9.00
CA VAL A 192 3.63 4.24 9.08
C VAL A 192 3.42 5.27 10.19
N PHE A 193 2.22 5.84 10.32
CA PHE A 193 1.96 6.99 11.20
C PHE A 193 1.45 6.61 12.58
N MET A 194 0.80 5.46 12.77
CA MET A 194 0.42 5.01 14.12
C MET A 194 1.66 4.61 14.95
N HIS A 195 2.82 4.44 14.31
CA HIS A 195 4.11 4.38 15.00
C HIS A 195 4.50 5.70 15.70
N LYS A 196 4.04 6.86 15.19
CA LYS A 196 4.48 8.19 15.64
C LYS A 196 3.57 8.84 16.69
N THR A 197 2.28 8.53 16.69
CA THR A 197 1.32 9.24 17.57
C THR A 197 1.44 8.85 19.04
N GLU A 198 1.97 7.66 19.34
CA GLU A 198 2.22 7.25 20.74
C GLU A 198 3.60 7.65 21.27
N THR A 199 4.52 8.06 20.39
CA THR A 199 5.82 8.63 20.82
C THR A 199 5.71 10.10 21.26
N ILE A 200 4.60 10.78 20.97
CA ILE A 200 4.42 12.24 21.22
C ILE A 200 3.42 12.51 22.37
N ARG A 201 2.70 11.49 22.87
CA ARG A 201 1.74 11.62 23.97
C ARG A 201 2.28 11.23 25.35
N THR A 202 3.60 11.19 25.51
CA THR A 202 4.27 11.09 26.82
C THR A 202 4.92 12.42 27.17
#